data_AF-A0A8T4GV77-F1
#
_entry.id   AF-A0A8T4GV77-F1
#
_cell.length_a   1.000
_cell.length_b   1.000
_cell.length_c   1.000
_cell.angle_alpha   90.00
_cell.angle_beta   90.00
_cell.angle_gamma   90.00
#
_symmetry.space_group_name_H-M   'P 1'
#
loop_
_entity.id
_entity.type
_entity.pdbx_description
1 polymer ?
#
loop_
_entity_poly.entity_id
_entity_poly.type
_entity_poly.pdbx_seq_one_letter_code
_entity_poly.pdbx_strand_id
1 'polypeptide(L)'
;MSETDGSSQSEFEYSGWLIFSPLRVNLKGDLERNMSISSVEQVLSERLSGYESGSPNNPGGGFSLPDTRDLFTNTELPEEINHDNLVHIRYTDEEYDSRFTYESSSEEMSEERYVNISQTNIYWKFPDYLFIKGASKEVSRIQSRIKSQLINSLYLEQFDIAPDFLIWILYKMELGEGISSALTPRAIQEIEVEGGDNVFGEKVRVENPSFLSPLLLQVFSENSIISHMVIRWTYASKTIVAELSGGRIHIRVSDGALSEMSDLQRVGFSLGFMSELMELYEYWQNLSTEEKYPPVDFIKEVYDSARDRGFDAHISMDVIERYRQLREGSE
;
A
#
# COMPACT_ATOMS: atom_id res chain seq x y z
N MET A 1 -23.23 -31.79 -29.62
CA MET A 1 -22.23 -32.44 -28.74
C MET A 1 -20.86 -32.13 -29.29
N SER A 2 -20.24 -31.07 -28.80
CA SER A 2 -18.79 -30.87 -28.83
C SER A 2 -18.43 -30.32 -27.47
N GLU A 3 -17.71 -31.14 -26.72
CA GLU A 3 -16.97 -30.72 -25.54
C GLU A 3 -15.91 -29.70 -25.97
N THR A 4 -15.83 -28.60 -25.26
CA THR A 4 -14.62 -27.77 -25.21
C THR A 4 -14.37 -27.43 -23.75
N ASP A 5 -13.24 -27.96 -23.29
CA ASP A 5 -12.57 -27.73 -22.02
C ASP A 5 -12.74 -26.31 -21.47
N GLY A 6 -13.24 -26.24 -20.24
CA GLY A 6 -13.17 -25.03 -19.42
C GLY A 6 -11.73 -24.82 -18.96
N SER A 7 -11.05 -23.86 -19.59
CA SER A 7 -9.76 -23.33 -19.18
C SER A 7 -9.83 -22.77 -17.76
N SER A 8 -9.19 -23.45 -16.80
CA SER A 8 -9.00 -23.03 -15.41
C SER A 8 -7.82 -22.05 -15.22
N GLN A 9 -7.64 -21.10 -16.13
CA GLN A 9 -6.60 -20.06 -16.02
C GLN A 9 -7.14 -18.70 -16.47
N SER A 10 -7.72 -17.91 -15.55
CA SER A 10 -7.88 -16.45 -15.74
C SER A 10 -8.22 -15.65 -14.47
N GLU A 11 -7.91 -16.11 -13.25
CA GLU A 11 -8.35 -15.40 -12.02
C GLU A 11 -7.44 -14.21 -11.64
N PHE A 12 -6.34 -13.96 -12.37
CA PHE A 12 -5.33 -13.03 -11.87
C PHE A 12 -4.58 -12.16 -12.90
N GLU A 13 -4.97 -12.01 -14.18
CA GLU A 13 -4.17 -11.15 -15.08
C GLU A 13 -4.07 -9.69 -14.59
N TYR A 14 -2.84 -9.22 -14.30
CA TYR A 14 -2.55 -7.85 -13.89
C TYR A 14 -1.58 -7.15 -14.85
N SER A 15 -2.01 -6.00 -15.38
CA SER A 15 -1.12 -5.03 -16.06
C SER A 15 -1.04 -3.74 -15.24
N GLY A 16 0.15 -3.39 -14.75
CA GLY A 16 0.42 -2.08 -14.13
C GLY A 16 0.78 -2.13 -12.65
N TRP A 17 -0.21 -1.94 -11.78
CA TRP A 17 0.00 -1.69 -10.34
C TRP A 17 -0.88 -2.56 -9.46
N LEU A 18 -0.34 -3.01 -8.33
CA LEU A 18 -1.11 -3.52 -7.20
C LEU A 18 -1.27 -2.39 -6.18
N ILE A 19 -2.51 -1.94 -5.99
CA ILE A 19 -2.85 -0.83 -5.10
C ILE A 19 -3.38 -1.41 -3.80
N PHE A 20 -2.73 -1.06 -2.69
CA PHE A 20 -3.11 -1.50 -1.36
C PHE A 20 -3.39 -0.30 -0.44
N SER A 21 -4.43 -0.47 0.38
CA SER A 21 -4.74 0.40 1.51
C SER A 21 -4.46 -0.38 2.81
N PRO A 22 -3.27 -0.20 3.40
CA PRO A 22 -2.94 -0.79 4.70
C PRO A 22 -3.80 -0.22 5.82
N LEU A 23 -4.13 -1.07 6.79
CA LEU A 23 -4.85 -0.74 8.01
C LEU A 23 -4.19 -1.40 9.20
N ARG A 24 -4.09 -0.68 10.30
CA ARG A 24 -3.71 -1.25 11.59
C ARG A 24 -4.92 -1.89 12.25
N VAL A 25 -4.69 -3.07 12.81
CA VAL A 25 -5.71 -3.87 13.46
C VAL A 25 -5.48 -3.89 14.95
N ASN A 26 -6.51 -3.47 15.69
CA ASN A 26 -6.55 -3.56 17.14
C ASN A 26 -7.60 -4.62 17.52
N LEU A 27 -7.13 -5.81 17.90
CA LEU A 27 -7.98 -6.94 18.28
C LEU A 27 -8.77 -6.69 19.57
N LYS A 28 -9.99 -7.24 19.65
CA LYS A 28 -10.89 -7.19 20.79
C LYS A 28 -11.77 -8.45 20.87
N GLY A 29 -12.42 -8.66 22.01
CA GLY A 29 -13.46 -9.68 22.17
C GLY A 29 -12.95 -11.08 21.82
N ASP A 30 -13.60 -11.73 20.85
CA ASP A 30 -13.36 -13.14 20.50
C ASP A 30 -12.09 -13.37 19.66
N LEU A 31 -11.36 -12.31 19.28
CA LEU A 31 -10.09 -12.41 18.57
C LEU A 31 -8.92 -12.01 19.48
N GLU A 32 -7.95 -12.91 19.63
CA GLU A 32 -6.78 -12.74 20.50
C GLU A 32 -5.48 -12.92 19.71
N ARG A 33 -4.43 -12.13 20.04
CA ARG A 33 -3.16 -12.09 19.28
C ARG A 33 -2.46 -13.46 19.12
N ASN A 34 -2.69 -14.39 20.04
CA ASN A 34 -2.08 -15.72 20.09
C ASN A 34 -2.95 -16.83 19.48
N MET A 35 -4.08 -16.49 18.84
CA MET A 35 -4.92 -17.47 18.16
C MET A 35 -4.19 -18.12 16.99
N SER A 36 -4.47 -19.41 16.77
CA SER A 36 -4.06 -20.08 15.55
C SER A 36 -4.85 -19.53 14.36
N ILE A 37 -4.24 -19.55 13.17
CA ILE A 37 -4.90 -19.03 11.97
C ILE A 37 -6.19 -19.77 11.64
N SER A 38 -6.25 -21.09 11.82
CA SER A 38 -7.48 -21.85 11.63
C SER A 38 -8.60 -21.42 12.59
N SER A 39 -8.25 -21.02 13.82
CA SER A 39 -9.22 -20.46 14.77
C SER A 39 -9.70 -19.07 14.34
N VAL A 40 -8.81 -18.24 13.80
CA VAL A 40 -9.17 -16.92 13.25
C VAL A 40 -10.11 -17.10 12.05
N GLU A 41 -9.79 -18.00 11.11
CA GLU A 41 -10.62 -18.34 9.96
C GLU A 41 -12.00 -18.84 10.39
N GLN A 42 -12.08 -19.68 11.42
CA GLN A 42 -13.36 -20.13 11.97
C GLN A 42 -14.19 -18.94 12.48
N VAL A 43 -13.63 -18.07 13.33
CA VAL A 43 -14.35 -16.89 13.84
C VAL A 43 -14.81 -16.00 12.69
N LEU A 44 -13.98 -15.79 11.68
CA LEU A 44 -14.35 -15.02 10.49
C LEU A 44 -15.48 -15.67 9.71
N SER A 45 -15.47 -16.99 9.53
CA SER A 45 -16.54 -17.72 8.83
C SER A 45 -17.90 -17.67 9.56
N GLU A 46 -17.88 -17.58 10.89
CA GLU A 46 -19.09 -17.47 11.72
C GLU A 46 -19.64 -16.04 11.77
N ARG A 47 -18.76 -15.04 11.65
CA ARG A 47 -19.12 -13.62 11.82
C ARG A 47 -19.37 -12.89 10.51
N LEU A 48 -18.64 -13.24 9.45
CA LEU A 48 -18.78 -12.61 8.14
C LEU A 48 -19.94 -13.22 7.38
N SER A 49 -20.78 -12.38 6.78
CA SER A 49 -21.88 -12.85 5.93
C SER A 49 -21.31 -13.52 4.68
N GLY A 50 -21.50 -14.83 4.53
CA GLY A 50 -21.08 -15.59 3.35
C GLY A 50 -21.66 -15.01 2.06
N TYR A 51 -20.95 -15.18 0.94
CA TYR A 51 -21.46 -14.76 -0.37
C TYR A 51 -22.71 -15.56 -0.77
N GLU A 52 -23.78 -14.84 -1.09
CA GLU A 52 -25.00 -15.36 -1.68
C GLU A 52 -25.30 -14.58 -2.97
N SER A 53 -25.60 -15.30 -4.06
CA SER A 53 -25.99 -14.68 -5.33
C SER A 53 -27.39 -14.08 -5.24
N GLY A 54 -27.59 -12.94 -5.87
CA GLY A 54 -28.83 -12.17 -5.78
C GLY A 54 -29.68 -12.24 -7.03
N SER A 55 -30.48 -11.19 -7.23
CA SER A 55 -31.32 -10.98 -8.39
C SER A 55 -31.19 -9.53 -8.87
N PRO A 56 -31.66 -9.17 -10.08
CA PRO A 56 -31.56 -7.81 -10.59
C PRO A 56 -32.13 -6.71 -9.67
N ASN A 57 -33.14 -7.03 -8.86
CA ASN A 57 -33.75 -6.08 -7.92
C ASN A 57 -33.14 -6.14 -6.51
N ASN A 58 -32.33 -7.16 -6.22
CA ASN A 58 -31.66 -7.34 -4.95
C ASN A 58 -30.31 -8.04 -5.21
N PRO A 59 -29.28 -7.27 -5.62
CA PRO A 59 -27.99 -7.84 -6.00
C PRO A 59 -27.33 -8.59 -4.84
N GLY A 60 -26.61 -9.66 -5.17
CA GLY A 60 -25.93 -10.50 -4.19
C GLY A 60 -24.63 -9.89 -3.68
N GLY A 61 -24.12 -10.44 -2.59
CA GLY A 61 -22.81 -10.06 -2.08
C GLY A 61 -22.47 -10.73 -0.75
N GLY A 62 -21.18 -10.82 -0.45
CA GLY A 62 -20.70 -11.38 0.81
C GLY A 62 -19.24 -11.81 0.76
N PHE A 63 -18.80 -12.45 1.84
CA PHE A 63 -17.43 -12.82 2.08
C PHE A 63 -17.18 -14.31 1.80
N SER A 64 -15.93 -14.61 1.46
CA SER A 64 -15.38 -15.96 1.39
C SER A 64 -13.95 -15.93 1.92
N LEU A 65 -13.43 -17.10 2.31
CA LEU A 65 -12.07 -17.28 2.80
C LEU A 65 -11.32 -18.19 1.80
N PRO A 66 -10.65 -17.62 0.78
CA PRO A 66 -9.88 -18.43 -0.15
C PRO A 66 -8.65 -19.05 0.51
N ASP A 67 -8.24 -20.22 0.03
CA ASP A 67 -7.11 -20.98 0.55
C ASP A 67 -5.75 -20.48 0.00
N THR A 68 -5.52 -19.18 0.07
CA THR A 68 -4.32 -18.56 -0.52
C THR A 68 -3.03 -18.92 0.20
N ARG A 69 -3.10 -19.25 1.49
CA ARG A 69 -1.93 -19.73 2.23
C ARG A 69 -1.43 -21.05 1.64
N ASP A 70 -2.31 -22.00 1.37
CA ASP A 70 -1.91 -23.29 0.80
C ASP A 70 -1.43 -23.12 -0.65
N LEU A 71 -2.03 -22.19 -1.40
CA LEU A 71 -1.53 -21.81 -2.73
C LEU A 71 -0.11 -21.22 -2.66
N PHE A 72 0.20 -20.38 -1.67
CA PHE A 72 1.55 -19.84 -1.46
C PHE A 72 2.56 -20.90 -1.05
N THR A 73 2.18 -21.86 -0.21
CA THR A 73 3.05 -23.00 0.15
C THR A 73 3.44 -23.84 -1.06
N ASN A 74 2.55 -23.95 -2.05
CA ASN A 74 2.82 -24.66 -3.30
C ASN A 74 3.54 -23.78 -4.35
N THR A 75 3.85 -22.53 -4.02
CA THR A 75 4.53 -21.57 -4.89
C THR A 75 5.99 -21.41 -4.46
N GLU A 76 6.90 -21.24 -5.41
CA GLU A 76 8.32 -20.94 -5.14
C GLU A 76 8.51 -19.48 -4.67
N LEU A 77 7.99 -19.15 -3.49
CA LEU A 77 8.29 -17.89 -2.80
C LEU A 77 9.57 -18.02 -1.96
N PRO A 78 10.44 -17.00 -1.92
CA PRO A 78 11.56 -16.95 -0.98
C PRO A 78 11.12 -17.13 0.48
N GLU A 79 11.98 -17.74 1.30
CA GLU A 79 11.73 -17.99 2.73
C GLU A 79 11.50 -16.69 3.52
N GLU A 80 12.03 -15.57 3.06
CA GLU A 80 11.82 -14.25 3.66
C GLU A 80 10.37 -13.76 3.55
N ILE A 81 9.57 -14.33 2.64
CA ILE A 81 8.15 -14.03 2.52
C ILE A 81 7.39 -15.01 3.41
N ASN A 82 7.24 -14.63 4.68
CA ASN A 82 6.43 -15.40 5.63
C ASN A 82 4.93 -15.18 5.36
N HIS A 83 4.23 -16.23 4.94
CA HIS A 83 2.78 -16.27 4.76
C HIS A 83 2.02 -17.13 5.78
N ASP A 84 2.70 -17.67 6.80
CA ASP A 84 2.09 -18.60 7.77
C ASP A 84 0.91 -17.96 8.52
N ASN A 85 1.04 -16.67 8.82
CA ASN A 85 0.04 -15.88 9.54
C ASN A 85 -0.90 -15.09 8.61
N LEU A 86 -0.95 -15.46 7.32
CA LEU A 86 -1.81 -14.77 6.35
C LEU A 86 -3.22 -15.38 6.36
N VAL A 87 -4.23 -14.53 6.56
CA VAL A 87 -5.62 -14.85 6.25
C VAL A 87 -6.04 -14.09 5.01
N HIS A 88 -6.61 -14.79 4.03
CA HIS A 88 -7.20 -14.15 2.86
C HIS A 88 -8.72 -14.10 2.99
N ILE A 89 -9.28 -12.91 2.91
CA ILE A 89 -10.72 -12.65 2.89
C ILE A 89 -11.05 -12.04 1.53
N ARG A 90 -12.02 -12.60 0.82
CA ARG A 90 -12.51 -12.04 -0.44
C ARG A 90 -13.95 -11.61 -0.29
N TYR A 91 -14.24 -10.36 -0.63
CA TYR A 91 -15.60 -9.86 -0.76
C TYR A 91 -16.02 -9.86 -2.22
N THR A 92 -17.17 -10.45 -2.51
CA THR A 92 -17.80 -10.47 -3.84
C THR A 92 -19.07 -9.63 -3.78
N ASP A 93 -19.32 -8.83 -4.82
CA ASP A 93 -20.48 -7.94 -4.94
C ASP A 93 -21.02 -8.01 -6.36
N GLU A 94 -22.33 -8.14 -6.50
CA GLU A 94 -23.01 -8.13 -7.79
C GLU A 94 -23.61 -6.74 -8.05
N GLU A 95 -23.45 -6.26 -9.27
CA GLU A 95 -24.18 -5.11 -9.80
C GLU A 95 -24.87 -5.54 -11.09
N TYR A 96 -26.16 -5.22 -11.24
CA TYR A 96 -26.90 -5.53 -12.46
C TYR A 96 -27.02 -4.26 -13.31
N ASP A 97 -26.59 -4.35 -14.56
CA ASP A 97 -26.74 -3.30 -15.57
C ASP A 97 -27.73 -3.76 -16.65
N SER A 98 -28.40 -2.82 -17.31
CA SER A 98 -29.32 -3.13 -18.40
C SER A 98 -28.98 -2.34 -19.66
N ARG A 99 -29.01 -3.04 -20.79
CA ARG A 99 -28.80 -2.45 -22.11
C ARG A 99 -29.96 -2.84 -23.02
N PHE A 100 -30.48 -1.87 -23.75
CA PHE A 100 -31.42 -2.14 -24.83
C PHE A 100 -30.64 -2.61 -26.05
N THR A 101 -30.90 -3.83 -26.49
CA THR A 101 -30.33 -4.39 -27.72
C THR A 101 -31.41 -4.44 -28.80
N TYR A 102 -31.00 -4.22 -30.04
CA TYR A 102 -31.89 -4.31 -31.19
C TYR A 102 -31.78 -5.71 -31.78
N GLU A 103 -32.85 -6.50 -31.66
CA GLU A 103 -32.86 -7.86 -32.16
C GLU A 103 -33.31 -7.85 -33.63
N SER A 104 -32.35 -8.03 -34.53
CA SER A 104 -32.57 -7.94 -35.99
C SER A 104 -33.64 -8.88 -36.56
N SER A 105 -34.04 -9.91 -35.83
CA SER A 105 -35.08 -10.87 -36.23
C SER A 105 -36.50 -10.46 -35.84
N SER A 106 -36.68 -9.59 -34.84
CA SER A 106 -37.99 -9.19 -34.32
C SER A 106 -38.34 -7.73 -34.61
N GLU A 107 -37.37 -6.91 -35.07
CA GLU A 107 -37.48 -5.44 -35.17
C GLU A 107 -37.87 -4.75 -33.84
N GLU A 108 -37.77 -5.47 -32.71
CA GLU A 108 -38.10 -4.98 -31.38
C GLU A 108 -36.81 -4.70 -30.57
N MET A 109 -36.91 -3.73 -29.64
CA MET A 109 -35.87 -3.55 -28.62
C MET A 109 -36.15 -4.50 -27.45
N SER A 110 -35.17 -5.34 -27.12
CA SER A 110 -35.19 -6.14 -25.89
C SER A 110 -34.29 -5.50 -24.84
N GLU A 111 -34.71 -5.53 -23.57
CA GLU A 111 -33.84 -5.16 -22.44
C GLU A 111 -33.03 -6.40 -22.04
N GLU A 112 -31.72 -6.37 -22.29
CA GLU A 112 -30.80 -7.39 -21.80
C GLU A 112 -30.16 -6.93 -20.50
N ARG A 113 -30.21 -7.79 -19.48
CA ARG A 113 -29.60 -7.53 -18.17
C ARG A 113 -28.34 -8.34 -18.01
N TYR A 114 -27.28 -7.68 -17.57
CA TYR A 114 -25.96 -8.25 -17.36
C TYR A 114 -25.60 -8.13 -15.89
N VAL A 115 -25.01 -9.18 -15.33
CA VAL A 115 -24.44 -9.15 -13.99
C VAL A 115 -22.96 -8.81 -14.08
N ASN A 116 -22.57 -7.73 -13.41
CA ASN A 116 -21.18 -7.34 -13.18
C ASN A 116 -20.79 -7.82 -11.79
N ILE A 117 -19.81 -8.72 -11.72
CA ILE A 117 -19.28 -9.21 -10.44
C ILE A 117 -17.99 -8.46 -10.15
N SER A 118 -17.94 -7.76 -9.03
CA SER A 118 -16.72 -7.14 -8.51
C SER A 118 -16.20 -7.92 -7.33
N GLN A 119 -14.88 -8.03 -7.22
CA GLN A 119 -14.21 -8.74 -6.12
C GLN A 119 -13.15 -7.83 -5.48
N THR A 120 -13.17 -7.76 -4.16
CA THR A 120 -12.15 -7.08 -3.36
C THR A 120 -11.43 -8.10 -2.50
N ASN A 121 -10.12 -8.19 -2.65
CA ASN A 121 -9.29 -9.08 -1.85
C ASN A 121 -8.71 -8.30 -0.65
N ILE A 122 -8.81 -8.90 0.52
CA ILE A 122 -8.34 -8.37 1.79
C ILE A 122 -7.37 -9.39 2.37
N TYR A 123 -6.15 -8.96 2.63
CA TYR A 123 -5.09 -9.81 3.14
C TYR A 123 -4.77 -9.40 4.57
N TRP A 124 -5.03 -10.28 5.52
CA TRP A 124 -4.71 -10.04 6.92
C TRP A 124 -3.39 -10.71 7.27
N LYS A 125 -2.34 -9.90 7.48
CA LYS A 125 -1.13 -10.34 8.17
C LYS A 125 -1.44 -10.32 9.67
N PHE A 126 -2.01 -11.42 10.15
CA PHE A 126 -2.48 -11.53 11.52
C PHE A 126 -1.32 -11.48 12.52
N PRO A 127 -1.47 -10.78 13.66
CA PRO A 127 -2.67 -10.05 14.11
C PRO A 127 -2.74 -8.58 13.69
N ASP A 128 -1.67 -8.00 13.13
CA ASP A 128 -1.44 -6.56 13.20
C ASP A 128 -1.97 -5.75 12.01
N TYR A 129 -1.94 -6.31 10.78
CA TYR A 129 -2.17 -5.50 9.57
C TYR A 129 -3.16 -6.12 8.59
N LEU A 130 -4.09 -5.31 8.09
CA LEU A 130 -4.97 -5.65 6.97
C LEU A 130 -4.58 -4.84 5.74
N PHE A 131 -4.38 -5.52 4.62
CA PHE A 131 -4.12 -4.90 3.31
C PHE A 131 -5.33 -5.11 2.43
N ILE A 132 -6.09 -4.05 2.15
CA ILE A 132 -7.21 -4.11 1.22
C ILE A 132 -6.71 -3.75 -0.17
N LYS A 133 -6.86 -4.66 -1.13
CA LYS A 133 -6.49 -4.44 -2.52
C LYS A 133 -7.70 -3.92 -3.30
N GLY A 134 -7.61 -2.70 -3.83
CA GLY A 134 -8.69 -2.13 -4.65
C GLY A 134 -8.64 -0.61 -4.76
N ALA A 135 -9.64 -0.03 -5.43
CA ALA A 135 -9.76 1.42 -5.55
C ALA A 135 -10.30 2.05 -4.25
N SER A 136 -9.98 3.32 -4.00
CA SER A 136 -10.31 4.02 -2.74
C SER A 136 -11.79 3.93 -2.35
N LYS A 137 -12.71 4.13 -3.31
CA LYS A 137 -14.16 4.04 -3.05
C LYS A 137 -14.59 2.63 -2.60
N GLU A 138 -14.00 1.60 -3.19
CA GLU A 138 -14.26 0.20 -2.81
C GLU A 138 -13.69 -0.08 -1.43
N VAL A 139 -12.45 0.34 -1.17
CA VAL A 139 -11.78 0.19 0.14
C VAL A 139 -12.65 0.75 1.26
N SER A 140 -13.14 1.99 1.17
CA SER A 140 -13.97 2.59 2.24
C SER A 140 -15.28 1.83 2.46
N ARG A 141 -15.91 1.33 1.39
CA ARG A 141 -17.12 0.50 1.46
C ARG A 141 -16.84 -0.82 2.18
N ILE A 142 -15.74 -1.49 1.82
CA ILE A 142 -15.33 -2.77 2.41
C ILE A 142 -14.92 -2.61 3.87
N GLN A 143 -14.15 -1.58 4.21
CA GLN A 143 -13.82 -1.23 5.59
C GLN A 143 -15.08 -1.07 6.44
N SER A 144 -16.10 -0.36 5.93
CA SER A 144 -17.36 -0.15 6.65
C SER A 144 -18.10 -1.46 6.90
N ARG A 145 -18.13 -2.36 5.89
CA ARG A 145 -18.74 -3.69 6.03
C ARG A 145 -18.00 -4.54 7.05
N ILE A 146 -16.68 -4.64 6.97
CA ILE A 146 -15.85 -5.39 7.94
C ILE A 146 -16.06 -4.83 9.35
N LYS A 147 -15.97 -3.51 9.52
CA LYS A 147 -16.20 -2.84 10.82
C LYS A 147 -17.58 -3.14 11.38
N SER A 148 -18.62 -3.20 10.54
CA SER A 148 -19.98 -3.48 10.98
C SER A 148 -20.17 -4.94 11.45
N GLN A 149 -19.57 -5.90 10.75
CA GLN A 149 -19.73 -7.33 11.04
C GLN A 149 -18.79 -7.81 12.15
N LEU A 150 -17.64 -7.15 12.31
CA LEU A 150 -16.62 -7.46 13.32
C LEU A 150 -16.50 -6.38 14.41
N ILE A 151 -17.56 -5.61 14.66
CA ILE A 151 -17.54 -4.43 15.55
C ILE A 151 -17.03 -4.73 16.97
N ASN A 152 -17.27 -5.95 17.47
CA ASN A 152 -16.85 -6.40 18.80
C ASN A 152 -15.55 -7.22 18.79
N SER A 153 -14.99 -7.48 17.60
CA SER A 153 -13.85 -8.37 17.40
C SER A 153 -12.58 -7.61 17.02
N LEU A 154 -12.70 -6.45 16.36
CA LEU A 154 -11.54 -5.61 16.03
C LEU A 154 -11.92 -4.15 15.82
N TYR A 155 -10.90 -3.30 15.90
CA TYR A 155 -10.92 -1.90 15.48
C TYR A 155 -9.89 -1.69 14.37
N LEU A 156 -10.31 -1.05 13.27
CA LEU A 156 -9.44 -0.74 12.14
C LEU A 156 -9.11 0.75 12.11
N GLU A 157 -7.82 1.03 12.12
CA GLU A 157 -7.25 2.36 11.98
C GLU A 157 -6.63 2.52 10.59
N GLN A 158 -6.91 3.65 9.94
CA GLN A 158 -6.29 3.97 8.66
C GLN A 158 -4.80 4.16 8.89
N PHE A 159 -3.97 3.46 8.12
CA PHE A 159 -2.55 3.76 8.11
C PHE A 159 -2.32 4.93 7.18
N ASP A 160 -1.63 5.96 7.67
CA ASP A 160 -1.17 7.10 6.89
C ASP A 160 0.34 7.27 7.09
N ILE A 161 1.07 7.37 5.98
CA ILE A 161 2.53 7.56 6.00
C ILE A 161 2.81 9.01 6.39
N ALA A 162 3.46 9.20 7.55
CA ALA A 162 3.90 10.53 7.98
C ALA A 162 4.94 11.11 6.98
N PRO A 163 4.82 12.38 6.57
CA PRO A 163 5.82 13.01 5.70
C PRO A 163 7.24 12.92 6.28
N ASP A 164 7.41 13.05 7.59
CA ASP A 164 8.72 12.98 8.25
C ASP A 164 9.36 11.58 8.15
N PHE A 165 8.58 10.51 8.01
CA PHE A 165 9.12 9.18 7.71
C PHE A 165 9.77 9.14 6.33
N LEU A 166 9.16 9.79 5.34
CA LEU A 166 9.72 9.89 3.99
C LEU A 166 11.01 10.72 3.98
N ILE A 167 11.06 11.79 4.77
CA ILE A 167 12.28 12.59 4.97
C ILE A 167 13.37 11.74 5.64
N TRP A 168 13.01 10.95 6.65
CA TRP A 168 13.94 10.03 7.32
C TRP A 168 14.52 8.99 6.36
N ILE A 169 13.72 8.43 5.44
CA ILE A 169 14.23 7.54 4.39
C ILE A 169 15.27 8.25 3.52
N LEU A 170 14.97 9.47 3.04
CA LEU A 170 15.91 10.25 2.21
C LEU A 170 17.22 10.56 2.97
N TYR A 171 17.11 10.92 4.25
CA TYR A 171 18.25 11.16 5.13
C TYR A 171 19.14 9.92 5.23
N LYS A 172 18.56 8.76 5.51
CA LYS A 172 19.32 7.50 5.60
C LYS A 172 19.94 7.10 4.27
N MET A 173 19.24 7.33 3.16
CA MET A 173 19.78 7.12 1.82
C MET A 173 20.99 8.00 1.52
N GLU A 174 20.95 9.30 1.87
CA GLU A 174 22.06 10.24 1.63
C GLU A 174 23.30 9.86 2.45
N LEU A 175 23.11 9.34 3.67
CA LEU A 175 24.20 8.81 4.49
C LEU A 175 24.74 7.45 4.03
N GLY A 176 24.04 6.78 3.08
CA GLY A 176 24.36 5.41 2.70
C GLY A 176 24.12 4.39 3.82
N GLU A 177 23.32 4.75 4.82
CA GLU A 177 22.98 3.88 5.94
C GLU A 177 21.82 2.95 5.55
N GLY A 178 21.93 1.68 5.95
CA GLY A 178 20.81 0.75 5.83
C GLY A 178 19.68 1.14 6.78
N ILE A 179 18.43 1.06 6.32
CA ILE A 179 17.25 1.35 7.15
C ILE A 179 16.66 0.11 7.82
N SER A 180 16.81 -1.06 7.21
CA SER A 180 16.57 -2.37 7.82
C SER A 180 17.38 -3.44 7.10
N SER A 181 17.45 -4.63 7.70
CA SER A 181 18.09 -5.79 7.07
C SER A 181 17.27 -6.38 5.91
N ALA A 182 15.95 -6.20 5.93
CA ALA A 182 15.03 -6.76 4.94
C ALA A 182 14.77 -5.81 3.75
N LEU A 183 14.70 -4.50 4.01
CA LEU A 183 14.38 -3.48 3.03
C LEU A 183 15.54 -2.52 2.85
N THR A 184 16.04 -2.44 1.62
CA THR A 184 17.07 -1.46 1.26
C THR A 184 16.54 -0.52 0.17
N PRO A 185 16.36 0.78 0.46
CA PRO A 185 16.06 1.75 -0.58
C PRO A 185 17.30 1.93 -1.46
N ARG A 186 17.11 1.86 -2.79
CA ARG A 186 18.21 1.92 -3.76
C ARG A 186 18.25 3.22 -4.53
N ALA A 187 17.08 3.71 -4.94
CA ALA A 187 16.98 4.94 -5.72
C ALA A 187 15.59 5.55 -5.59
N ILE A 188 15.54 6.87 -5.57
CA ILE A 188 14.30 7.62 -5.79
C ILE A 188 14.03 7.61 -7.30
N GLN A 189 12.83 7.19 -7.69
CA GLN A 189 12.36 7.24 -9.07
C GLN A 189 11.53 8.48 -9.32
N GLU A 190 10.77 8.89 -8.31
CA GLU A 190 9.94 10.08 -8.37
C GLU A 190 9.70 10.59 -6.96
N ILE A 191 9.56 11.91 -6.85
CA ILE A 191 9.15 12.56 -5.62
C ILE A 191 8.34 13.79 -5.97
N GLU A 192 7.32 14.03 -5.18
CA GLU A 192 6.47 15.19 -5.27
C GLU A 192 6.48 15.89 -3.91
N VAL A 193 6.76 17.19 -3.96
CA VAL A 193 6.73 18.08 -2.81
C VAL A 193 5.65 19.12 -3.07
N GLU A 194 4.76 19.28 -2.11
CA GLU A 194 3.68 20.27 -2.14
C GLU A 194 3.90 21.31 -1.04
N GLY A 195 3.52 22.56 -1.32
CA GLY A 195 3.58 23.68 -0.40
C GLY A 195 4.93 24.41 -0.34
N GLY A 196 4.89 25.54 0.36
CA GLY A 196 5.99 26.49 0.51
C GLY A 196 5.99 27.62 -0.51
N ASP A 197 6.57 28.75 -0.11
CA ASP A 197 6.86 29.90 -0.97
C ASP A 197 8.26 29.71 -1.56
N ASN A 198 8.39 28.80 -2.53
CA ASN A 198 9.68 28.34 -3.07
C ASN A 198 9.77 28.60 -4.58
N VAL A 199 11.01 28.69 -5.05
CA VAL A 199 11.42 29.20 -6.39
C VAL A 199 10.79 28.42 -7.56
N PHE A 200 10.24 27.23 -7.30
CA PHE A 200 9.72 26.29 -8.29
C PHE A 200 8.19 26.18 -8.32
N GLY A 201 7.47 26.89 -7.43
CA GLY A 201 6.00 26.92 -7.35
C GLY A 201 5.39 26.00 -6.27
N GLU A 202 4.07 26.06 -6.09
CA GLU A 202 3.31 25.36 -5.02
C GLU A 202 3.41 23.83 -5.04
N LYS A 203 3.85 23.25 -6.16
CA LYS A 203 3.97 21.81 -6.36
C LYS A 203 5.15 21.52 -7.28
N VAL A 204 6.08 20.71 -6.80
CA VAL A 204 7.29 20.34 -7.51
C VAL A 204 7.37 18.82 -7.61
N ARG A 205 7.45 18.32 -8.84
CA ARG A 205 7.65 16.90 -9.13
C ARG A 205 9.00 16.71 -9.79
N VAL A 206 9.82 15.84 -9.21
CA VAL A 206 11.16 15.50 -9.72
C VAL A 206 11.21 14.01 -10.03
N GLU A 207 11.59 13.69 -11.26
CA GLU A 207 11.72 12.32 -11.75
C GLU A 207 13.20 11.93 -11.86
N ASN A 208 13.53 10.72 -11.43
CA ASN A 208 14.87 10.12 -11.43
C ASN A 208 15.99 11.09 -11.02
N PRO A 209 15.91 11.69 -9.81
CA PRO A 209 16.90 12.66 -9.37
C PRO A 209 18.30 12.04 -9.35
N SER A 210 19.25 12.70 -10.01
CA SER A 210 20.66 12.26 -10.00
C SER A 210 21.36 12.52 -8.66
N PHE A 211 20.84 13.45 -7.86
CA PHE A 211 21.34 13.82 -6.55
C PHE A 211 20.15 14.12 -5.62
N LEU A 212 20.24 13.74 -4.35
CA LEU A 212 19.18 14.02 -3.38
C LEU A 212 19.30 15.43 -2.78
N SER A 213 20.49 16.04 -2.74
CA SER A 213 20.65 17.33 -2.06
C SER A 213 19.76 18.46 -2.62
N PRO A 214 19.63 18.67 -3.95
CA PRO A 214 18.69 19.67 -4.48
C PRO A 214 17.22 19.37 -4.17
N LEU A 215 16.88 18.10 -4.04
CA LEU A 215 15.53 17.66 -3.68
C LEU A 215 15.26 17.91 -2.18
N LEU A 216 16.21 17.52 -1.33
CA LEU A 216 16.13 17.75 0.11
C LEU A 216 16.04 19.23 0.44
N LEU A 217 16.68 20.09 -0.35
CA LEU A 217 16.53 21.55 -0.24
C LEU A 217 15.07 22.00 -0.42
N GLN A 218 14.35 21.43 -1.38
CA GLN A 218 12.93 21.68 -1.61
C GLN A 218 12.04 21.06 -0.51
N VAL A 219 12.48 19.95 0.10
CA VAL A 219 11.78 19.36 1.26
C VAL A 219 11.99 20.23 2.51
N PHE A 220 13.15 20.86 2.65
CA PHE A 220 13.51 21.75 3.74
C PHE A 220 13.15 23.22 3.48
N SER A 221 12.24 23.52 2.56
CA SER A 221 11.60 24.82 2.51
C SER A 221 10.43 24.92 3.49
N GLU A 222 10.12 26.14 3.88
CA GLU A 222 9.03 26.44 4.81
C GLU A 222 7.69 25.89 4.28
N ASN A 223 6.90 25.26 5.15
CA ASN A 223 5.58 24.69 4.82
C ASN A 223 5.54 23.63 3.69
N SER A 224 6.69 23.08 3.29
CA SER A 224 6.75 22.01 2.30
C SER A 224 6.54 20.63 2.94
N ILE A 225 5.81 19.77 2.23
CA ILE A 225 5.57 18.37 2.61
C ILE A 225 5.81 17.47 1.41
N ILE A 226 6.32 16.26 1.66
CA ILE A 226 6.38 15.22 0.63
C ILE A 226 4.98 14.60 0.54
N SER A 227 4.26 14.86 -0.56
CA SER A 227 2.93 14.31 -0.83
C SER A 227 3.01 12.90 -1.42
N HIS A 228 4.09 12.61 -2.14
CA HIS A 228 4.23 11.38 -2.90
C HIS A 228 5.71 11.05 -3.15
N MET A 229 6.07 9.77 -3.03
CA MET A 229 7.43 9.29 -3.32
C MET A 229 7.41 7.88 -3.94
N VAL A 230 8.07 7.72 -5.09
CA VAL A 230 8.32 6.42 -5.72
C VAL A 230 9.76 6.02 -5.47
N ILE A 231 9.94 4.89 -4.80
CA ILE A 231 11.24 4.37 -4.41
C ILE A 231 11.46 3.00 -5.04
N ARG A 232 12.65 2.79 -5.59
CA ARG A 232 13.15 1.47 -5.96
C ARG A 232 13.80 0.83 -4.74
N TRP A 233 13.27 -0.31 -4.33
CA TRP A 233 13.69 -1.09 -3.19
C TRP A 233 14.40 -2.36 -3.61
N THR A 234 15.26 -2.88 -2.74
CA THR A 234 15.63 -4.29 -2.70
C THR A 234 14.94 -4.96 -1.52
N TYR A 235 14.22 -6.05 -1.80
CA TYR A 235 13.55 -6.91 -0.82
C TYR A 235 13.68 -8.37 -1.28
N ALA A 236 14.04 -9.28 -0.37
CA ALA A 236 14.26 -10.70 -0.68
C ALA A 236 15.11 -10.91 -1.95
N SER A 237 16.24 -10.18 -2.05
CA SER A 237 17.16 -10.17 -3.20
C SER A 237 16.55 -9.76 -4.55
N LYS A 238 15.35 -9.20 -4.57
CA LYS A 238 14.65 -8.74 -5.78
C LYS A 238 14.37 -7.24 -5.73
N THR A 239 14.20 -6.65 -6.91
CA THR A 239 13.84 -5.24 -7.05
C THR A 239 12.33 -5.07 -7.03
N ILE A 240 11.85 -4.18 -6.16
CA ILE A 240 10.44 -3.75 -6.08
C ILE A 240 10.40 -2.23 -6.27
N VAL A 241 9.46 -1.74 -7.06
CA VAL A 241 9.20 -0.30 -7.17
C VAL A 241 7.87 -0.03 -6.47
N ALA A 242 7.92 0.78 -5.42
CA ALA A 242 6.75 1.13 -4.63
C ALA A 242 6.55 2.64 -4.61
N GLU A 243 5.31 3.05 -4.85
CA GLU A 243 4.80 4.40 -4.63
C GLU A 243 4.22 4.48 -3.22
N LEU A 244 4.64 5.49 -2.47
CA LEU A 244 4.18 5.83 -1.14
C LEU A 244 3.44 7.16 -1.22
N SER A 245 2.13 7.15 -1.00
CA SER A 245 1.30 8.37 -1.04
C SER A 245 0.14 8.31 -0.03
N GLY A 246 0.26 9.08 1.05
CA GLY A 246 -0.71 9.09 2.15
C GLY A 246 -0.95 7.68 2.73
N GLY A 247 -2.22 7.27 2.81
CA GLY A 247 -2.62 5.94 3.27
C GLY A 247 -2.69 4.86 2.19
N ARG A 248 -1.95 5.01 1.09
CA ARG A 248 -1.88 4.04 -0.01
C ARG A 248 -0.45 3.70 -0.38
N ILE A 249 -0.29 2.45 -0.77
CA ILE A 249 0.96 1.91 -1.30
C ILE A 249 0.65 1.28 -2.65
N HIS A 250 1.30 1.75 -3.71
CA HIS A 250 1.17 1.14 -5.03
C HIS A 250 2.46 0.38 -5.36
N ILE A 251 2.35 -0.90 -5.71
CA ILE A 251 3.49 -1.73 -6.10
C ILE A 251 3.42 -1.94 -7.60
N ARG A 252 4.46 -1.50 -8.31
CA ARG A 252 4.52 -1.62 -9.77
C ARG A 252 4.89 -3.06 -10.13
N VAL A 253 3.98 -3.75 -10.83
CA VAL A 253 4.20 -5.14 -11.26
C VAL A 253 4.80 -5.26 -12.65
N SER A 254 4.73 -4.20 -13.46
CA SER A 254 5.32 -4.16 -14.80
C SER A 254 6.85 -4.01 -14.82
N ASP A 255 7.46 -3.68 -13.68
CA ASP A 255 8.86 -3.31 -13.60
C ASP A 255 9.63 -4.25 -12.67
N GLY A 256 10.94 -4.38 -12.92
CA GLY A 256 11.84 -5.11 -12.05
C GLY A 256 11.58 -6.62 -12.07
N ALA A 257 11.65 -7.26 -10.90
CA ALA A 257 11.57 -8.72 -10.83
C ALA A 257 10.14 -9.26 -10.84
N LEU A 258 9.13 -8.40 -10.65
CA LEU A 258 7.72 -8.81 -10.59
C LEU A 258 7.11 -9.04 -11.98
N SER A 259 7.69 -8.47 -13.04
CA SER A 259 7.17 -8.61 -14.41
C SER A 259 7.13 -10.06 -14.88
N GLU A 260 8.12 -10.86 -14.49
CA GLU A 260 8.27 -12.27 -14.89
C GLU A 260 7.56 -13.25 -13.94
N MET A 261 6.94 -12.75 -12.88
CA MET A 261 6.28 -13.60 -11.87
C MET A 261 4.84 -13.92 -12.24
N SER A 262 4.37 -15.08 -11.78
CA SER A 262 2.93 -15.36 -11.77
C SER A 262 2.20 -14.38 -10.86
N ASP A 263 0.91 -14.17 -11.08
CA ASP A 263 0.18 -13.20 -10.28
C ASP A 263 0.08 -13.56 -8.81
N LEU A 264 0.02 -14.86 -8.50
CA LEU A 264 0.10 -15.35 -7.13
C LEU A 264 1.45 -14.99 -6.50
N GLN A 265 2.56 -15.17 -7.23
CA GLN A 265 3.88 -14.74 -6.77
C GLN A 265 3.94 -13.22 -6.58
N ARG A 266 3.40 -12.43 -7.52
CA ARG A 266 3.35 -10.95 -7.42
C ARG A 266 2.61 -10.50 -6.17
N VAL A 267 1.48 -11.13 -5.85
CA VAL A 267 0.72 -10.85 -4.62
C VAL A 267 1.52 -11.26 -3.39
N GLY A 268 2.09 -12.47 -3.34
CA GLY A 268 2.91 -12.93 -2.21
C GLY A 268 4.08 -11.99 -1.92
N PHE A 269 4.86 -11.62 -2.95
CA PHE A 269 5.94 -10.64 -2.83
C PHE A 269 5.47 -9.28 -2.35
N SER A 270 4.34 -8.81 -2.87
CA SER A 270 3.78 -7.52 -2.49
C SER A 270 3.36 -7.50 -1.01
N LEU A 271 2.73 -8.57 -0.53
CA LEU A 271 2.32 -8.71 0.86
C LEU A 271 3.52 -8.80 1.81
N GLY A 272 4.56 -9.54 1.43
CA GLY A 272 5.83 -9.59 2.17
C GLY A 272 6.47 -8.22 2.28
N PHE A 273 6.64 -7.53 1.15
CA PHE A 273 7.19 -6.17 1.11
C PHE A 273 6.39 -5.18 1.97
N MET A 274 5.06 -5.20 1.88
CA MET A 274 4.22 -4.33 2.69
C MET A 274 4.35 -4.63 4.18
N SER A 275 4.43 -5.90 4.57
CA SER A 275 4.61 -6.27 5.99
C SER A 275 5.90 -5.67 6.53
N GLU A 276 7.01 -5.83 5.83
CA GLU A 276 8.30 -5.25 6.21
C GLU A 276 8.29 -3.71 6.22
N LEU A 277 7.56 -3.09 5.29
CA LEU A 277 7.45 -1.63 5.24
C LEU A 277 6.65 -1.09 6.43
N MET A 278 5.60 -1.81 6.85
CA MET A 278 4.82 -1.47 8.03
C MET A 278 5.64 -1.64 9.31
N GLU A 279 6.40 -2.73 9.43
CA GLU A 279 7.32 -2.96 10.55
C GLU A 279 8.42 -1.89 10.61
N LEU A 280 8.99 -1.51 9.46
CA LEU A 280 9.94 -0.41 9.36
C LEU A 280 9.34 0.92 9.83
N TYR A 281 8.08 1.20 9.46
CA TYR A 281 7.39 2.40 9.91
C TYR A 281 7.16 2.39 11.43
N GLU A 282 6.78 1.25 12.00
CA GLU A 282 6.62 1.10 13.46
C GLU A 282 7.95 1.21 14.19
N TYR A 283 9.02 0.66 13.64
CA TYR A 283 10.38 0.86 14.14
C TYR A 283 10.72 2.35 14.17
N TRP A 284 10.52 3.06 13.06
CA TRP A 284 10.76 4.51 12.99
C TRP A 284 9.91 5.29 14.01
N GLN A 285 8.65 4.90 14.21
CA GLN A 285 7.79 5.55 15.18
C GLN A 285 8.34 5.46 16.61
N ASN A 286 9.01 4.35 16.94
CA ASN A 286 9.59 4.06 18.26
C ASN A 286 11.04 4.55 18.44
N LEU A 287 11.65 5.14 17.40
CA LEU A 287 12.98 5.73 17.51
C LEU A 287 12.98 6.92 18.49
N SER A 288 14.14 7.17 19.09
CA SER A 288 14.37 8.43 19.80
C SER A 288 14.24 9.61 18.82
N THR A 289 13.84 10.78 19.31
CA THR A 289 13.70 11.99 18.49
C THR A 289 15.02 12.34 17.76
N GLU A 290 16.16 12.03 18.37
CA GLU A 290 17.50 12.21 17.79
C GLU A 290 17.78 11.29 16.60
N GLU A 291 17.17 10.13 16.52
CA GLU A 291 17.32 9.17 15.42
C GLU A 291 16.22 9.32 14.37
N LYS A 292 15.05 9.80 14.79
CA LYS A 292 13.84 9.96 13.98
C LYS A 292 13.94 11.13 13.00
N TYR A 293 14.58 12.23 13.42
CA TYR A 293 14.68 13.47 12.65
C TYR A 293 16.13 13.79 12.28
N PRO A 294 16.44 14.29 11.06
CA PRO A 294 17.79 14.68 10.69
C PRO A 294 18.37 15.78 11.61
N PRO A 295 19.68 15.75 11.92
CA PRO A 295 20.32 16.81 12.70
C PRO A 295 20.40 18.11 11.89
N VAL A 296 20.45 19.25 12.59
CA VAL A 296 20.56 20.57 11.96
C VAL A 296 21.79 20.67 11.04
N ASP A 297 22.90 20.01 11.40
CA ASP A 297 24.10 20.04 10.58
C ASP A 297 23.92 19.30 9.25
N PHE A 298 23.11 18.24 9.19
CA PHE A 298 22.73 17.60 7.93
C PHE A 298 21.97 18.56 7.01
N ILE A 299 21.06 19.38 7.55
CA ILE A 299 20.31 20.37 6.76
C ILE A 299 21.26 21.41 6.15
N LYS A 300 22.28 21.85 6.91
CA LYS A 300 23.32 22.76 6.40
C LYS A 300 24.17 22.10 5.32
N GLU A 301 24.56 20.84 5.49
CA GLU A 301 25.31 20.08 4.50
C GLU A 301 24.53 19.94 3.19
N VAL A 302 23.23 19.62 3.27
CA VAL A 302 22.34 19.57 2.10
C VAL A 302 22.34 20.90 1.35
N TYR A 303 22.28 22.01 2.07
CA TYR A 303 22.29 23.34 1.48
C TYR A 303 23.61 23.69 0.82
N ASP A 304 24.73 23.50 1.51
CA ASP A 304 26.06 23.76 0.95
C ASP A 304 26.30 22.89 -0.30
N SER A 305 25.90 21.62 -0.22
CA SER A 305 25.93 20.66 -1.33
C SER A 305 25.08 21.12 -2.53
N ALA A 306 23.89 21.69 -2.29
CA ALA A 306 23.05 22.23 -3.36
C ALA A 306 23.64 23.52 -3.97
N ARG A 307 24.17 24.43 -3.14
CA ARG A 307 24.83 25.67 -3.58
C ARG A 307 26.05 25.38 -4.46
N ASP A 308 26.87 24.42 -4.07
CA ASP A 308 28.05 23.99 -4.85
C ASP A 308 27.67 23.42 -6.22
N ARG A 309 26.42 22.98 -6.39
CA ARG A 309 25.84 22.51 -7.65
C ARG A 309 25.08 23.61 -8.42
N GLY A 310 25.16 24.86 -7.97
CA GLY A 310 24.58 26.02 -8.64
C GLY A 310 23.12 26.30 -8.30
N PHE A 311 22.56 25.66 -7.26
CA PHE A 311 21.24 26.00 -6.75
C PHE A 311 21.36 27.14 -5.75
N ASP A 312 20.83 28.32 -6.10
CA ASP A 312 20.73 29.46 -5.19
C ASP A 312 19.45 29.35 -4.38
N ALA A 313 19.56 28.86 -3.16
CA ALA A 313 18.47 28.80 -2.21
C ALA A 313 18.89 29.50 -0.93
N HIS A 314 17.94 29.76 -0.02
CA HIS A 314 18.21 30.25 1.32
C HIS A 314 17.59 29.26 2.32
N ILE A 315 18.31 28.86 3.38
CA ILE A 315 17.69 28.06 4.46
C ILE A 315 16.87 29.01 5.33
N SER A 316 15.58 28.74 5.49
CA SER A 316 14.76 29.47 6.47
C SER A 316 15.19 29.12 7.89
N MET A 317 15.32 30.13 8.75
CA MET A 317 15.58 29.93 10.18
C MET A 317 14.47 29.12 10.86
N ASP A 318 13.24 29.20 10.35
CA ASP A 318 12.10 28.47 10.90
C ASP A 318 12.23 26.96 10.67
N VAL A 319 12.84 26.55 9.56
CA VAL A 319 13.13 25.13 9.28
C VAL A 319 14.20 24.61 10.24
N ILE A 320 15.25 25.39 10.47
CA ILE A 320 16.30 25.03 11.43
C ILE A 320 15.70 24.90 12.85
N GLU A 321 14.85 25.84 13.25
CA GLU A 321 14.21 25.84 14.56
C GLU A 321 13.23 24.66 14.70
N ARG A 322 12.41 24.38 13.67
CA ARG A 322 11.52 23.22 13.65
C ARG A 322 12.28 21.92 13.91
N TYR A 323 13.36 21.66 13.17
CA TYR A 323 14.12 20.42 13.35
C TYR A 323 14.90 20.36 14.67
N ARG A 324 15.28 21.50 15.24
CA ARG A 324 15.82 21.57 16.60
C ARG A 324 14.76 21.14 17.63
N GLN A 325 13.58 21.73 17.58
CA GLN A 325 12.47 21.43 18.50
C GLN A 325 12.02 19.97 18.40
N LEU A 326 11.86 19.45 17.18
CA LEU A 326 11.53 18.04 16.92
C LEU A 326 12.54 17.09 17.55
N ARG A 327 13.84 17.39 17.48
CA ARG A 327 14.90 16.57 18.09
C ARG A 327 14.94 16.69 19.62
N GLU A 328 14.64 17.87 20.15
CA GLU A 328 14.58 18.12 21.60
C GLU A 328 13.30 17.55 22.25
N GLY A 329 12.34 17.07 21.45
CA GLY A 329 11.05 16.55 21.93
C GLY A 329 10.14 17.63 22.52
N SER A 330 10.36 18.88 22.11
CA SER A 330 9.56 20.03 22.52
C SER A 330 8.50 20.31 21.46
N GLU A 331 7.36 19.61 21.56
CA GLU A 331 6.14 19.93 20.78
C GLU A 331 5.01 20.43 21.69
#